data_AF-A0A1F3MDJ4-F1
#
_entry.id   AF-A0A1F3MDJ4-F1
#
_cell.length_a   1.000
_cell.length_b   1.000
_cell.length_c   1.000
_cell.angle_alpha   90.00
_cell.angle_beta   90.00
_cell.angle_gamma   90.00
#
_symmetry.space_group_name_H-M   'P 1'
#
loop_
_entity.id
_entity.type
_entity.pdbx_description
1 polymer ?
#
loop_
_entity_poly.entity_id
_entity_poly.type
_entity_poly.pdbx_seq_one_letter_code
_entity_poly.pdbx_strand_id
1 'polypeptide(L)'
;MQSTKKIGSKIAEARKKATISQAQLAGHLFISSQAVGKWERGESMPDIITLNRLAEILGVDLNYFSENFQSPAPEIIHGEPLVKQPAESGSYRIPSEKHPESKREEKLSWDMSRGNWVDADFSGLKNLHEKFSSSNMQRCKFIGSDLSGLLLKGNHVDSCDFSRSDISSSHIQRTLLNKNIFKDCLLKKAEFSRSQLNICDFSGANFTGTKFSESYLYGCDLTGVDFTGMVVKSGGFTGVVVKTGDLEKNTIVDAVWNRASFIDSQIADLVFTGTLDECYFENCAFTRVTFRNATLINTFFKNNKNLKRIRFIDCQADRMTFEFLKQGKADVKGITLVTPKGGNE
;
A
#
# COMPACT_ATOMS: atom_id res chain seq x y z
N MET A 1 22.05 -2.65 -17.21
CA MET A 1 22.30 -1.20 -17.36
C MET A 1 22.45 -0.74 -18.82
N GLN A 2 23.24 -1.40 -19.68
CA GLN A 2 23.34 -0.99 -21.10
C GLN A 2 22.04 -1.22 -21.90
N SER A 3 21.35 -2.35 -21.69
CA SER A 3 20.08 -2.69 -22.36
C SER A 3 18.94 -1.71 -22.02
N THR A 4 18.75 -1.41 -20.74
CA THR A 4 17.76 -0.43 -20.24
C THR A 4 17.96 0.96 -20.83
N LYS A 5 19.21 1.42 -20.98
CA LYS A 5 19.52 2.73 -21.60
C LYS A 5 19.19 2.76 -23.09
N LYS A 6 19.43 1.65 -23.83
CA LYS A 6 19.07 1.56 -25.25
C LYS A 6 17.56 1.58 -25.46
N ILE A 7 16.80 0.82 -24.65
CA ILE A 7 15.34 0.82 -24.70
C ILE A 7 14.80 2.21 -24.35
N GLY A 8 15.33 2.83 -23.30
CA GLY A 8 15.00 4.21 -22.93
C GLY A 8 15.20 5.22 -24.05
N SER A 9 16.36 5.16 -24.74
CA SER A 9 16.62 6.04 -25.88
C SER A 9 15.65 5.81 -27.04
N LYS A 10 15.25 4.56 -27.29
CA LYS A 10 14.27 4.22 -28.34
C LYS A 10 12.87 4.76 -28.00
N ILE A 11 12.44 4.67 -26.74
CA ILE A 11 11.19 5.29 -26.28
C ILE A 11 11.24 6.81 -26.48
N ALA A 12 12.34 7.45 -26.10
CA ALA A 12 12.52 8.89 -26.28
C ALA A 12 12.49 9.32 -27.76
N GLU A 13 13.13 8.53 -28.63
CA GLU A 13 13.19 8.77 -30.07
C GLU A 13 11.81 8.63 -30.71
N ALA A 14 11.12 7.50 -30.49
CA ALA A 14 9.78 7.27 -31.00
C ALA A 14 8.78 8.33 -30.49
N ARG A 15 8.88 8.73 -29.22
CA ARG A 15 8.07 9.82 -28.66
C ARG A 15 8.31 11.16 -29.36
N LYS A 16 9.58 11.55 -29.55
CA LYS A 16 9.94 12.79 -30.24
C LYS A 16 9.48 12.78 -31.70
N LYS A 17 9.56 11.62 -32.37
CA LYS A 17 9.07 11.43 -33.74
C LYS A 17 7.55 11.57 -33.83
N ALA A 18 6.81 11.08 -32.83
CA ALA A 18 5.38 11.30 -32.69
C ALA A 18 5.01 12.74 -32.25
N THR A 19 5.99 13.63 -32.04
CA THR A 19 5.80 15.05 -31.64
C THR A 19 5.03 15.27 -30.33
N ILE A 20 5.02 14.28 -29.44
CA ILE A 20 4.37 14.38 -28.13
C ILE A 20 5.41 14.60 -27.01
N SER A 21 5.07 15.43 -26.03
CA SER A 21 5.88 15.63 -24.82
C SER A 21 5.84 14.40 -23.91
N GLN A 22 6.78 14.30 -22.96
CA GLN A 22 6.72 13.25 -21.92
C GLN A 22 5.41 13.32 -21.13
N ALA A 23 4.88 14.53 -20.90
CA ALA A 23 3.60 14.75 -20.23
C ALA A 23 2.41 14.25 -21.07
N GLN A 24 2.41 14.47 -22.38
CA GLN A 24 1.39 13.95 -23.28
C GLN A 24 1.44 12.42 -23.37
N LEU A 25 2.63 11.83 -23.57
CA LEU A 25 2.78 10.37 -23.59
C LEU A 25 2.35 9.74 -22.26
N ALA A 26 2.75 10.34 -21.14
CA ALA A 26 2.32 9.91 -19.81
C ALA A 26 0.79 10.01 -19.63
N GLY A 27 0.17 11.07 -20.17
CA GLY A 27 -1.27 11.23 -20.20
C GLY A 27 -1.98 10.11 -20.96
N HIS A 28 -1.47 9.69 -22.12
CA HIS A 28 -2.01 8.55 -22.88
C HIS A 28 -1.84 7.21 -22.16
N LEU A 29 -0.81 7.08 -21.33
CA LEU A 29 -0.51 5.87 -20.55
C LEU A 29 -1.10 5.87 -19.14
N PHE A 30 -1.75 6.96 -18.72
CA PHE A 30 -2.28 7.16 -17.35
C PHE A 30 -1.22 7.01 -16.24
N ILE A 31 0.03 7.34 -16.56
CA ILE A 31 1.20 7.27 -15.67
C ILE A 31 1.74 8.67 -15.39
N SER A 32 2.75 8.80 -14.53
CA SER A 32 3.44 10.07 -14.36
C SER A 32 4.42 10.37 -15.50
N SER A 33 4.55 11.65 -15.86
CA SER A 33 5.63 12.12 -16.76
C SER A 33 7.02 11.81 -16.22
N GLN A 34 7.15 11.68 -14.89
CA GLN A 34 8.37 11.25 -14.23
C GLN A 34 8.73 9.79 -14.56
N ALA A 35 7.76 8.87 -14.63
CA ALA A 35 7.99 7.48 -15.05
C ALA A 35 8.53 7.42 -16.48
N VAL A 36 7.89 8.14 -17.42
CA VAL A 36 8.40 8.27 -18.80
C VAL A 36 9.82 8.82 -18.80
N GLY A 37 10.09 9.88 -18.03
CA GLY A 37 11.44 10.45 -17.91
C GLY A 37 12.48 9.45 -17.38
N LYS A 38 12.13 8.63 -16.38
CA LYS A 38 13.02 7.58 -15.86
C LYS A 38 13.28 6.49 -16.89
N TRP A 39 12.27 6.09 -17.66
CA TRP A 39 12.43 5.14 -18.76
C TRP A 39 13.38 5.69 -19.81
N GLU A 40 13.19 6.93 -20.24
CA GLU A 40 14.04 7.57 -21.26
C GLU A 40 15.49 7.73 -20.82
N ARG A 41 15.74 7.89 -19.51
CA ARG A 41 17.10 7.92 -18.94
C ARG A 41 17.69 6.52 -18.65
N GLY A 42 16.90 5.46 -18.83
CA GLY A 42 17.28 4.09 -18.52
C GLY A 42 17.44 3.81 -17.02
N GLU A 43 16.76 4.60 -16.18
CA GLU A 43 16.73 4.45 -14.72
C GLU A 43 15.74 3.36 -14.27
N SER A 44 14.73 3.08 -15.10
CA SER A 44 13.76 1.98 -14.95
C SER A 44 13.26 1.52 -16.32
N MET A 45 12.46 0.45 -16.36
CA MET A 45 11.85 -0.06 -17.58
C MET A 45 10.32 -0.14 -17.46
N PRO A 46 9.58 0.19 -18.53
CA PRO A 46 8.17 -0.15 -18.62
C PRO A 46 8.01 -1.67 -18.64
N ASP A 47 6.94 -2.18 -18.03
CA ASP A 47 6.58 -3.59 -18.12
C ASP A 47 6.14 -3.97 -19.56
N ILE A 48 5.94 -5.26 -19.81
CA ILE A 48 5.60 -5.77 -21.14
C ILE A 48 4.24 -5.26 -21.66
N ILE A 49 3.26 -5.05 -20.78
CA ILE A 49 1.95 -4.50 -21.17
C ILE A 49 2.09 -3.02 -21.51
N THR A 50 2.87 -2.28 -20.71
CA THR A 50 3.19 -0.88 -20.95
C THR A 50 3.99 -0.70 -22.24
N LEU A 51 4.92 -1.62 -22.55
CA LEU A 51 5.65 -1.63 -23.82
C LEU A 51 4.73 -1.85 -25.03
N ASN A 52 3.72 -2.73 -24.93
CA ASN A 52 2.72 -2.88 -25.98
C ASN A 52 1.95 -1.59 -26.24
N ARG A 53 1.53 -0.89 -25.18
CA ARG A 53 0.81 0.38 -25.31
C ARG A 53 1.71 1.49 -25.84
N LEU A 54 2.97 1.52 -25.41
CA LEU A 54 3.98 2.43 -25.99
C LEU A 54 4.10 2.21 -27.49
N ALA A 55 4.14 0.96 -27.95
CA ALA A 55 4.19 0.62 -29.36
C ALA A 55 2.97 1.17 -30.12
N GLU A 56 1.76 0.95 -29.59
CA GLU A 56 0.51 1.46 -30.16
C GLU A 56 0.45 3.00 -30.21
N ILE A 57 0.73 3.68 -29.10
CA ILE A 57 0.65 5.15 -29.00
C ILE A 57 1.70 5.81 -29.89
N LEU A 58 2.90 5.22 -29.97
CA LEU A 58 4.02 5.79 -30.72
C LEU A 58 4.02 5.35 -32.20
N GLY A 59 3.08 4.49 -32.59
CA GLY A 59 2.98 3.97 -33.96
C GLY A 59 4.21 3.17 -34.39
N VAL A 60 4.80 2.39 -33.47
CA VAL A 60 5.96 1.53 -33.74
C VAL A 60 5.61 0.07 -33.46
N ASP A 61 6.30 -0.86 -34.13
CA ASP A 61 6.20 -2.28 -33.81
C ASP A 61 6.78 -2.57 -32.41
N LEU A 62 6.22 -3.52 -31.65
CA LEU A 62 6.74 -3.85 -30.33
C LEU A 62 8.23 -4.24 -30.36
N ASN A 63 8.66 -4.93 -31.42
CA ASN A 63 10.05 -5.35 -31.59
C ASN A 63 10.99 -4.16 -31.82
N TYR A 64 10.46 -2.98 -32.14
CA TYR A 64 11.26 -1.76 -32.20
C TYR A 64 12.05 -1.56 -30.91
N PHE A 65 11.46 -1.84 -29.74
CA PHE A 65 12.14 -1.70 -28.45
C PHE A 65 13.13 -2.83 -28.13
N SER A 66 13.22 -3.88 -28.95
CA SER A 66 14.20 -4.95 -28.78
C SER A 66 15.63 -4.50 -29.13
N GLU A 67 16.64 -5.06 -28.46
CA GLU A 67 18.05 -4.73 -28.70
C GLU A 67 18.55 -5.18 -30.09
N ASN A 68 17.90 -6.19 -30.69
CA ASN A 68 18.35 -6.83 -31.93
C ASN A 68 17.61 -6.34 -33.19
N PHE A 69 16.67 -5.40 -33.08
CA PHE A 69 15.88 -4.92 -34.22
C PHE A 69 16.49 -3.64 -34.81
N GLN A 70 16.97 -3.74 -36.05
CA GLN A 70 17.25 -2.60 -36.93
C GLN A 70 15.98 -2.31 -37.74
N SER A 71 15.40 -1.11 -37.61
CA SER A 71 14.21 -0.71 -38.38
C SER A 71 14.42 -0.89 -39.88
N PRO A 72 13.50 -1.52 -40.62
CA PRO A 72 13.35 -1.24 -42.04
C PRO A 72 12.79 0.18 -42.19
N ALA A 73 13.28 0.93 -43.18
CA ALA A 73 12.74 2.25 -43.51
C ALA A 73 11.25 2.14 -43.86
N PRO A 74 10.38 3.07 -43.43
CA PRO A 74 8.96 3.00 -43.75
C PRO A 74 8.74 3.36 -45.23
N GLU A 75 8.19 2.41 -46.00
CA GLU A 75 7.63 2.69 -47.32
C GLU A 75 6.40 3.60 -47.17
N ILE A 76 6.42 4.68 -47.95
CA ILE A 76 5.32 5.64 -48.07
C ILE A 76 4.21 4.96 -48.86
N ILE A 77 3.06 4.71 -48.22
CA ILE A 77 1.84 4.32 -48.94
C ILE A 77 1.30 5.58 -49.62
N HIS A 78 1.59 5.73 -50.91
CA HIS A 78 0.92 6.69 -51.79
C HIS A 78 -0.53 6.25 -52.02
N GLY A 79 -1.48 7.10 -51.64
CA GLY A 79 -2.89 6.92 -51.97
C GLY A 79 -3.16 7.27 -53.43
N GLU A 80 -3.95 6.42 -54.10
CA GLU A 80 -4.58 6.70 -55.40
C GLU A 80 -6.11 6.73 -55.28
N PRO A 81 -6.81 7.44 -56.20
CA PRO A 81 -8.01 8.21 -55.87
C PRO A 81 -9.34 7.50 -56.16
N LEU A 82 -10.38 7.89 -55.42
CA LEU A 82 -11.77 7.46 -55.59
C LEU A 82 -12.38 7.95 -56.92
N VAL A 83 -12.77 7.00 -57.77
CA VAL A 83 -13.60 7.23 -58.98
C VAL A 83 -15.09 7.03 -58.65
N LYS A 84 -15.91 7.80 -59.39
CA LYS A 84 -17.34 8.12 -59.27
C LYS A 84 -18.33 6.94 -59.25
N GLN A 85 -19.48 7.18 -58.61
CA GLN A 85 -20.73 6.40 -58.68
C GLN A 85 -21.29 6.29 -60.12
N PRO A 86 -22.23 5.36 -60.36
CA PRO A 86 -23.62 5.81 -60.54
C PRO A 86 -24.68 5.02 -59.76
N ALA A 87 -25.85 5.65 -59.68
CA ALA A 87 -27.04 5.32 -58.91
C ALA A 87 -27.82 4.09 -59.39
N GLU A 88 -28.57 3.45 -58.48
CA GLU A 88 -29.94 3.00 -58.76
C GLU A 88 -30.76 2.75 -57.48
N SER A 89 -32.06 2.90 -57.66
CA SER A 89 -33.15 3.16 -56.71
C SER A 89 -33.71 1.94 -55.98
N GLY A 90 -34.18 2.12 -54.73
CA GLY A 90 -34.92 1.07 -54.00
C GLY A 90 -35.45 1.44 -52.61
N SER A 91 -36.39 2.39 -52.54
CA SER A 91 -37.55 2.50 -51.63
C SER A 91 -37.52 2.14 -50.11
N TYR A 92 -38.03 3.10 -49.32
CA TYR A 92 -38.83 3.00 -48.07
C TYR A 92 -38.19 2.85 -46.68
N ARG A 93 -38.10 3.96 -45.92
CA ARG A 93 -38.96 4.33 -44.75
C ARG A 93 -38.25 5.36 -43.84
N ILE A 94 -38.89 6.49 -43.55
CA ILE A 94 -38.56 7.34 -42.39
C ILE A 94 -39.38 6.81 -41.21
N PRO A 95 -38.75 6.49 -40.06
CA PRO A 95 -39.19 7.15 -38.84
C PRO A 95 -38.08 7.45 -37.81
N SER A 96 -38.24 8.63 -37.21
CA SER A 96 -37.71 9.12 -35.92
C SER A 96 -36.21 9.41 -35.82
N GLU A 97 -35.92 10.70 -35.59
CA GLU A 97 -34.65 11.20 -35.07
C GLU A 97 -34.26 10.43 -33.81
N LYS A 98 -33.21 9.61 -33.91
CA LYS A 98 -32.46 9.19 -32.73
C LYS A 98 -31.54 10.34 -32.35
N HIS A 99 -31.75 10.89 -31.16
CA HIS A 99 -30.74 11.66 -30.46
C HIS A 99 -29.38 10.95 -30.55
N PRO A 100 -28.27 11.67 -30.75
CA PRO A 100 -26.96 11.05 -30.81
C PRO A 100 -26.72 10.34 -29.47
N GLU A 101 -26.70 9.02 -29.51
CA GLU A 101 -26.24 8.18 -28.42
C GLU A 101 -24.87 8.70 -28.01
N SER A 102 -24.76 9.18 -26.78
CA SER A 102 -23.49 9.50 -26.16
C SER A 102 -22.59 8.28 -26.36
N LYS A 103 -21.49 8.44 -27.10
CA LYS A 103 -20.40 7.47 -27.08
C LYS A 103 -20.11 7.20 -25.61
N ARG A 104 -20.52 6.03 -25.10
CA ARG A 104 -20.05 5.55 -23.80
C ARG A 104 -18.54 5.49 -23.97
N GLU A 105 -17.84 6.37 -23.28
CA GLU A 105 -16.42 6.18 -23.05
C GLU A 105 -16.29 4.79 -22.43
N GLU A 106 -15.83 3.81 -23.21
CA GLU A 106 -15.42 2.53 -22.70
C GLU A 106 -14.30 2.83 -21.70
N LYS A 107 -14.67 2.89 -20.41
CA LYS A 107 -13.73 3.08 -19.32
C LYS A 107 -12.80 1.88 -19.39
N LEU A 108 -11.60 2.07 -19.96
CA LEU A 108 -10.55 1.05 -20.02
C LEU A 108 -10.47 0.42 -18.63
N SER A 109 -10.93 -0.83 -18.51
CA SER A 109 -10.81 -1.59 -17.27
C SER A 109 -9.55 -2.42 -17.41
N TRP A 110 -8.46 -1.99 -16.79
CA TRP A 110 -7.25 -2.79 -16.82
C TRP A 110 -7.31 -3.75 -15.64
N ASP A 111 -7.07 -5.02 -15.94
CA ASP A 111 -7.08 -6.11 -14.96
C ASP A 111 -5.68 -6.68 -14.91
N MET A 112 -4.96 -6.32 -13.86
CA MET A 112 -3.58 -6.76 -13.61
C MET A 112 -3.54 -8.01 -12.72
N SER A 113 -4.70 -8.65 -12.50
CA SER A 113 -4.85 -9.86 -11.71
C SER A 113 -4.13 -11.05 -12.33
N ARG A 114 -3.62 -11.95 -11.48
CA ARG A 114 -2.85 -13.15 -11.85
C ARG A 114 -1.55 -12.85 -12.59
N GLY A 115 -1.11 -11.60 -12.60
CA GLY A 115 0.16 -11.20 -13.19
C GLY A 115 1.35 -11.62 -12.33
N ASN A 116 2.50 -11.78 -12.97
CA ASN A 116 3.80 -11.91 -12.32
C ASN A 116 4.66 -10.69 -12.66
N TRP A 117 4.71 -9.74 -11.74
CA TRP A 117 5.35 -8.45 -11.91
C TRP A 117 6.65 -8.44 -11.11
N VAL A 118 7.77 -8.28 -11.81
CA VAL A 118 9.10 -8.29 -11.20
C VAL A 118 9.85 -7.06 -11.69
N ASP A 119 10.35 -6.26 -10.77
CA ASP A 119 11.12 -5.03 -11.04
C ASP A 119 10.36 -3.98 -11.89
N ALA A 120 9.02 -4.06 -11.93
CA ALA A 120 8.18 -3.15 -12.71
C ALA A 120 8.03 -1.78 -12.05
N ASP A 121 7.98 -0.71 -12.85
CA ASP A 121 7.82 0.67 -12.37
C ASP A 121 6.45 1.24 -12.74
N PHE A 122 5.58 1.27 -11.74
CA PHE A 122 4.22 1.81 -11.73
C PHE A 122 4.13 3.16 -11.00
N SER A 123 5.25 3.88 -10.85
CA SER A 123 5.28 5.12 -10.08
C SER A 123 4.44 6.25 -10.70
N GLY A 124 3.63 6.89 -9.86
CA GLY A 124 2.78 8.00 -10.22
C GLY A 124 1.60 7.65 -11.12
N LEU A 125 1.23 6.36 -11.22
CA LEU A 125 -0.05 5.94 -11.80
C LEU A 125 -1.20 6.71 -11.15
N LYS A 126 -2.20 7.07 -11.94
CA LYS A 126 -3.39 7.78 -11.45
C LYS A 126 -4.66 7.00 -11.74
N ASN A 127 -5.65 7.13 -10.85
CA ASN A 127 -6.95 6.47 -10.97
C ASN A 127 -6.85 4.94 -11.10
N LEU A 128 -5.87 4.33 -10.43
CA LEU A 128 -5.70 2.89 -10.46
C LEU A 128 -6.70 2.23 -9.50
N HIS A 129 -7.94 2.11 -9.94
CA HIS A 129 -9.00 1.36 -9.24
C HIS A 129 -9.03 -0.12 -9.66
N GLU A 130 -7.94 -0.57 -10.28
CA GLU A 130 -7.83 -1.86 -10.95
C GLU A 130 -7.75 -3.03 -9.98
N LYS A 131 -7.96 -4.23 -10.53
CA LYS A 131 -7.85 -5.47 -9.77
C LYS A 131 -6.44 -6.01 -9.99
N PHE A 132 -5.69 -6.15 -8.90
CA PHE A 132 -4.43 -6.90 -8.92
C PHE A 132 -4.61 -8.29 -8.31
N SER A 133 -5.84 -8.81 -8.22
CA SER A 133 -6.11 -10.03 -7.44
C SER A 133 -5.26 -11.23 -7.88
N SER A 134 -4.78 -12.02 -6.92
CA SER A 134 -4.00 -13.24 -7.18
C SER A 134 -2.70 -13.03 -7.95
N SER A 135 -2.10 -11.84 -7.87
CA SER A 135 -0.84 -11.51 -8.55
C SER A 135 0.36 -11.67 -7.63
N ASN A 136 1.50 -11.99 -8.24
CA ASN A 136 2.82 -11.92 -7.63
C ASN A 136 3.48 -10.60 -8.04
N MET A 137 3.89 -9.79 -7.06
CA MET A 137 4.55 -8.51 -7.26
C MET A 137 5.84 -8.51 -6.44
N GLN A 138 6.98 -8.39 -7.12
CA GLN A 138 8.29 -8.42 -6.49
C GLN A 138 9.10 -7.20 -6.93
N ARG A 139 9.64 -6.45 -5.96
CA ARG A 139 10.51 -5.29 -6.24
C ARG A 139 9.88 -4.24 -7.19
N CYS A 140 8.56 -4.18 -7.22
CA CYS A 140 7.83 -3.21 -8.04
C CYS A 140 7.80 -1.85 -7.34
N LYS A 141 7.71 -0.77 -8.12
CA LYS A 141 7.64 0.60 -7.61
C LYS A 141 6.27 1.18 -7.91
N PHE A 142 5.60 1.70 -6.90
CA PHE A 142 4.31 2.39 -6.99
C PHE A 142 4.41 3.81 -6.42
N ILE A 143 5.61 4.38 -6.38
CA ILE A 143 5.92 5.60 -5.63
C ILE A 143 5.06 6.77 -6.12
N GLY A 144 4.33 7.42 -5.21
CA GLY A 144 3.49 8.59 -5.54
C GLY A 144 2.25 8.28 -6.39
N SER A 145 1.90 7.00 -6.56
CA SER A 145 0.73 6.57 -7.31
C SER A 145 -0.55 6.81 -6.52
N ASP A 146 -1.64 7.07 -7.22
CA ASP A 146 -3.00 7.01 -6.70
C ASP A 146 -3.57 5.61 -6.96
N LEU A 147 -3.61 4.84 -5.87
CA LEU A 147 -4.10 3.48 -5.73
C LEU A 147 -5.34 3.47 -4.82
N SER A 148 -6.07 4.59 -4.74
CA SER A 148 -7.24 4.70 -3.87
C SER A 148 -8.36 3.76 -4.33
N GLY A 149 -8.98 3.05 -3.39
CA GLY A 149 -10.03 2.08 -3.68
C GLY A 149 -9.55 0.78 -4.34
N LEU A 150 -8.23 0.52 -4.38
CA LEU A 150 -7.65 -0.67 -4.99
C LEU A 150 -8.16 -1.96 -4.32
N LEU A 151 -8.32 -3.01 -5.13
CA LEU A 151 -8.68 -4.34 -4.65
C LEU A 151 -7.50 -5.30 -4.78
N LEU A 152 -6.86 -5.60 -3.64
CA LEU A 152 -5.81 -6.62 -3.51
C LEU A 152 -6.38 -7.85 -2.81
N LYS A 153 -6.60 -8.93 -3.55
CA LYS A 153 -7.14 -10.17 -3.00
C LYS A 153 -6.24 -11.36 -3.33
N GLY A 154 -5.71 -12.04 -2.32
CA GLY A 154 -4.93 -13.25 -2.53
C GLY A 154 -3.56 -12.99 -3.15
N ASN A 155 -2.96 -11.83 -2.87
CA ASN A 155 -1.71 -11.40 -3.49
C ASN A 155 -0.47 -11.87 -2.74
N HIS A 156 0.65 -11.98 -3.46
CA HIS A 156 1.99 -12.00 -2.89
C HIS A 156 2.72 -10.73 -3.31
N VAL A 157 3.02 -9.86 -2.35
CA VAL A 157 3.70 -8.58 -2.59
C VAL A 157 4.95 -8.55 -1.74
N ASP A 158 6.10 -8.62 -2.39
CA ASP A 158 7.39 -8.72 -1.72
C ASP A 158 8.32 -7.60 -2.17
N SER A 159 8.93 -6.92 -1.19
CA SER A 159 9.98 -5.93 -1.41
C SER A 159 9.58 -4.80 -2.37
N CYS A 160 8.30 -4.45 -2.44
CA CYS A 160 7.78 -3.37 -3.29
C CYS A 160 7.78 -2.03 -2.55
N ASP A 161 7.81 -0.93 -3.32
CA ASP A 161 7.85 0.44 -2.79
C ASP A 161 6.57 1.21 -3.14
N PHE A 162 5.76 1.49 -2.12
CA PHE A 162 4.53 2.29 -2.15
C PHE A 162 4.70 3.66 -1.48
N SER A 163 5.94 4.15 -1.38
CA SER A 163 6.21 5.41 -0.68
C SER A 163 5.42 6.57 -1.30
N ARG A 164 4.80 7.39 -0.44
CA ARG A 164 4.02 8.58 -0.81
C ARG A 164 2.81 8.31 -1.74
N SER A 165 2.40 7.05 -1.85
CA SER A 165 1.23 6.68 -2.64
C SER A 165 -0.06 6.91 -1.85
N ASP A 166 -1.18 6.99 -2.54
CA ASP A 166 -2.50 6.99 -1.93
C ASP A 166 -3.12 5.59 -2.05
N ILE A 167 -3.31 4.89 -0.94
CA ILE A 167 -3.97 3.57 -0.84
C ILE A 167 -5.25 3.73 0.00
N SER A 168 -5.80 4.94 0.08
CA SER A 168 -6.99 5.22 0.88
C SER A 168 -8.19 4.42 0.37
N SER A 169 -9.00 3.92 1.29
CA SER A 169 -10.23 3.17 1.00
C SER A 169 -10.03 1.89 0.17
N SER A 170 -8.80 1.40 0.06
CA SER A 170 -8.47 0.14 -0.62
C SER A 170 -8.77 -1.07 0.26
N HIS A 171 -9.08 -2.21 -0.37
CA HIS A 171 -9.38 -3.47 0.32
C HIS A 171 -8.28 -4.49 0.05
N ILE A 172 -7.60 -4.91 1.11
CA ILE A 172 -6.43 -5.78 1.07
C ILE A 172 -6.77 -7.06 1.84
N GLN A 173 -7.15 -8.10 1.10
CA GLN A 173 -7.76 -9.30 1.64
C GLN A 173 -6.93 -10.55 1.34
N ARG A 174 -6.62 -11.36 2.37
CA ARG A 174 -5.86 -12.61 2.20
C ARG A 174 -4.54 -12.41 1.46
N THR A 175 -3.86 -11.31 1.72
CA THR A 175 -2.64 -10.90 1.00
C THR A 175 -1.43 -11.03 1.91
N LEU A 176 -0.32 -11.50 1.33
CA LEU A 176 0.99 -11.54 1.97
C LEU A 176 1.78 -10.30 1.54
N LEU A 177 2.06 -9.41 2.49
CA LEU A 177 2.86 -8.21 2.31
C LEU A 177 4.18 -8.39 3.08
N ASN A 178 5.26 -8.70 2.37
CA ASN A 178 6.57 -8.93 2.99
C ASN A 178 7.55 -7.83 2.58
N LYS A 179 8.23 -7.22 3.56
CA LYS A 179 9.35 -6.28 3.34
C LYS A 179 8.99 -5.10 2.43
N ASN A 180 7.72 -4.69 2.42
CA ASN A 180 7.26 -3.58 1.59
C ASN A 180 7.47 -2.25 2.29
N ILE A 181 7.66 -1.21 1.49
CA ILE A 181 7.84 0.17 1.96
C ILE A 181 6.54 0.94 1.70
N PHE A 182 5.91 1.43 2.75
CA PHE A 182 4.71 2.27 2.75
C PHE A 182 4.99 3.64 3.41
N LYS A 183 6.24 4.09 3.34
CA LYS A 183 6.68 5.33 3.96
C LYS A 183 5.89 6.54 3.44
N ASP A 184 5.43 7.39 4.35
CA ASP A 184 4.63 8.58 4.04
C ASP A 184 3.37 8.29 3.18
N CYS A 185 2.85 7.05 3.23
CA CYS A 185 1.71 6.61 2.43
C CYS A 185 0.37 7.03 3.07
N LEU A 186 -0.65 7.30 2.25
CA LEU A 186 -2.01 7.56 2.73
C LEU A 186 -2.81 6.26 2.76
N LEU A 187 -3.16 5.77 3.95
CA LEU A 187 -3.94 4.53 4.15
C LEU A 187 -5.32 4.81 4.76
N LYS A 188 -5.83 6.03 4.58
CA LYS A 188 -7.07 6.51 5.20
C LYS A 188 -8.22 5.58 4.85
N LYS A 189 -8.89 5.04 5.88
CA LYS A 189 -10.02 4.10 5.72
C LYS A 189 -9.71 2.85 4.90
N ALA A 190 -8.45 2.50 4.68
CA ALA A 190 -8.08 1.23 4.05
C ALA A 190 -8.51 0.05 4.94
N GLU A 191 -8.82 -1.08 4.33
CA GLU A 191 -9.28 -2.28 5.05
C GLU A 191 -8.36 -3.47 4.76
N PHE A 192 -7.68 -3.94 5.79
CA PHE A 192 -6.88 -5.17 5.78
C PHE A 192 -7.68 -6.29 6.43
N SER A 193 -7.92 -7.38 5.70
CA SER A 193 -8.61 -8.56 6.24
C SER A 193 -7.89 -9.87 5.95
N ARG A 194 -7.64 -10.68 6.97
CA ARG A 194 -6.94 -11.97 6.82
C ARG A 194 -5.57 -11.85 6.15
N SER A 195 -4.89 -10.72 6.34
CA SER A 195 -3.63 -10.41 5.66
C SER A 195 -2.45 -10.49 6.62
N GLN A 196 -1.26 -10.82 6.09
CA GLN A 196 -0.02 -10.86 6.86
C GLN A 196 0.91 -9.77 6.35
N LEU A 197 1.33 -8.90 7.27
CA LEU A 197 2.25 -7.80 7.00
C LEU A 197 3.52 -8.05 7.79
N ASN A 198 4.57 -8.48 7.10
CA ASN A 198 5.82 -8.88 7.73
C ASN A 198 6.94 -7.90 7.34
N ILE A 199 7.58 -7.31 8.34
CA ILE A 199 8.78 -6.47 8.19
C ILE A 199 8.51 -5.29 7.23
N CYS A 200 7.30 -4.74 7.26
CA CYS A 200 6.94 -3.59 6.43
C CYS A 200 7.30 -2.29 7.13
N ASP A 201 7.73 -1.29 6.35
CA ASP A 201 7.99 0.07 6.83
C ASP A 201 6.78 0.95 6.54
N PHE A 202 6.03 1.33 7.57
CA PHE A 202 4.92 2.29 7.50
C PHE A 202 5.30 3.65 8.09
N SER A 203 6.58 3.97 8.22
CA SER A 203 7.00 5.21 8.87
C SER A 203 6.36 6.44 8.22
N GLY A 204 5.80 7.34 9.03
CA GLY A 204 5.09 8.54 8.58
C GLY A 204 3.77 8.29 7.84
N ALA A 205 3.30 7.04 7.73
CA ALA A 205 2.05 6.73 7.06
C ALA A 205 0.83 7.24 7.85
N ASN A 206 -0.26 7.55 7.14
CA ASN A 206 -1.53 7.96 7.75
C ASN A 206 -2.50 6.79 7.80
N PHE A 207 -2.79 6.30 9.02
CA PHE A 207 -3.70 5.18 9.29
C PHE A 207 -5.09 5.67 9.76
N THR A 208 -5.45 6.93 9.49
CA THR A 208 -6.71 7.49 10.00
C THR A 208 -7.90 6.66 9.51
N GLY A 209 -8.62 6.04 10.45
CA GLY A 209 -9.77 5.19 10.15
C GLY A 209 -9.46 3.85 9.48
N THR A 210 -8.19 3.45 9.35
CA THR A 210 -7.79 2.15 8.79
C THR A 210 -8.33 1.01 9.65
N LYS A 211 -8.76 -0.07 9.00
CA LYS A 211 -9.30 -1.25 9.68
C LYS A 211 -8.41 -2.46 9.46
N PHE A 212 -8.09 -3.16 10.54
CA PHE A 212 -7.45 -4.47 10.51
C PHE A 212 -8.41 -5.50 11.12
N SER A 213 -8.78 -6.52 10.35
CA SER A 213 -9.60 -7.64 10.81
C SER A 213 -8.87 -8.96 10.54
N GLU A 214 -8.66 -9.81 11.54
CA GLU A 214 -7.95 -11.10 11.34
C GLU A 214 -6.58 -10.93 10.65
N SER A 215 -5.92 -9.79 10.85
CA SER A 215 -4.66 -9.45 10.18
C SER A 215 -3.52 -9.31 11.18
N TYR A 216 -2.31 -9.61 10.73
CA TYR A 216 -1.13 -9.71 11.59
C TYR A 216 -0.03 -8.80 11.08
N LEU A 217 0.49 -7.96 11.97
CA LEU A 217 1.66 -7.13 11.71
C LEU A 217 2.83 -7.72 12.50
N TYR A 218 3.83 -8.25 11.80
CA TYR A 218 5.04 -8.82 12.38
C TYR A 218 6.25 -7.95 12.04
N GLY A 219 6.97 -7.43 13.04
CA GLY A 219 8.22 -6.70 12.83
C GLY A 219 8.08 -5.41 12.01
N CYS A 220 6.89 -4.82 11.94
CA CYS A 220 6.65 -3.61 11.16
C CYS A 220 7.11 -2.36 11.91
N ASP A 221 7.64 -1.39 11.16
CA ASP A 221 7.94 -0.05 11.67
C ASP A 221 6.74 0.85 11.46
N LEU A 222 6.15 1.35 12.55
CA LEU A 222 5.02 2.29 12.55
C LEU A 222 5.43 3.65 13.15
N THR A 223 6.72 4.01 13.05
CA THR A 223 7.24 5.28 13.55
C THR A 223 6.55 6.47 12.89
N GLY A 224 6.03 7.40 13.69
CA GLY A 224 5.37 8.60 13.20
C GLY A 224 4.02 8.35 12.53
N VAL A 225 3.42 7.16 12.68
CA VAL A 225 2.10 6.87 12.14
C VAL A 225 1.02 7.64 12.89
N ASP A 226 0.13 8.29 12.16
CA ASP A 226 -1.14 8.82 12.70
C ASP A 226 -2.16 7.68 12.73
N PHE A 227 -2.46 7.19 13.93
CA PHE A 227 -3.40 6.10 14.10
C PHE A 227 -4.85 6.55 14.18
N THR A 228 -5.16 7.85 14.33
CA THR A 228 -6.46 8.37 14.76
C THR A 228 -7.66 7.61 14.18
N GLY A 229 -8.47 6.99 15.05
CA GLY A 229 -9.67 6.25 14.64
C GLY A 229 -9.40 4.90 13.99
N MET A 230 -8.18 4.37 14.05
CA MET A 230 -7.87 3.02 13.62
C MET A 230 -8.71 2.01 14.40
N VAL A 231 -9.19 0.99 13.69
CA VAL A 231 -9.97 -0.11 14.26
C VAL A 231 -9.23 -1.42 14.03
N VAL A 232 -8.94 -2.14 15.11
CA VAL A 232 -8.38 -3.49 15.05
C VAL A 232 -9.35 -4.46 15.71
N LYS A 233 -9.77 -5.49 14.96
CA LYS A 233 -10.63 -6.58 15.44
C LYS A 233 -9.94 -7.92 15.23
N SER A 234 -9.66 -8.63 16.32
CA SER A 234 -9.14 -10.01 16.28
C SER A 234 -7.89 -10.15 15.41
N GLY A 235 -6.78 -9.52 15.81
CA GLY A 235 -5.51 -9.50 15.07
C GLY A 235 -4.31 -9.46 16.02
N GLY A 236 -3.09 -9.53 15.48
CA GLY A 236 -1.87 -9.57 16.30
C GLY A 236 -0.84 -8.53 15.87
N PHE A 237 -0.27 -7.84 16.86
CA PHE A 237 0.91 -6.99 16.70
C PHE A 237 2.09 -7.68 17.39
N THR A 238 2.99 -8.24 16.59
CA THR A 238 4.17 -8.94 17.11
C THR A 238 5.44 -8.25 16.66
N GLY A 239 6.32 -7.84 17.58
CA GLY A 239 7.59 -7.20 17.22
C GLY A 239 7.44 -5.81 16.58
N VAL A 240 6.26 -5.19 16.68
CA VAL A 240 5.98 -3.88 16.08
C VAL A 240 6.66 -2.78 16.87
N VAL A 241 7.20 -1.79 16.15
CA VAL A 241 7.84 -0.61 16.74
C VAL A 241 7.00 0.63 16.44
N VAL A 242 6.56 1.33 17.49
CA VAL A 242 5.88 2.62 17.40
C VAL A 242 6.77 3.65 18.09
N LYS A 243 7.41 4.53 17.31
CA LYS A 243 8.12 5.71 17.83
C LYS A 243 7.35 6.97 17.47
N THR A 244 7.25 7.92 18.40
CA THR A 244 6.71 9.26 18.12
C THR A 244 5.35 9.26 17.40
N GLY A 245 4.39 8.43 17.87
CA GLY A 245 3.05 8.31 17.28
C GLY A 245 1.94 8.78 18.22
N ASP A 246 0.84 9.25 17.63
CA ASP A 246 -0.37 9.64 18.35
C ASP A 246 -1.41 8.51 18.29
N LEU A 247 -1.61 7.85 19.43
CA LEU A 247 -2.56 6.76 19.57
C LEU A 247 -3.93 7.23 20.10
N GLU A 248 -4.29 8.50 19.91
CA GLU A 248 -5.57 9.03 20.38
C GLU A 248 -6.78 8.45 19.62
N LYS A 249 -7.88 8.21 20.34
CA LYS A 249 -9.19 7.81 19.77
C LYS A 249 -9.16 6.51 18.96
N ASN A 250 -8.25 5.59 19.28
CA ASN A 250 -8.15 4.29 18.62
C ASN A 250 -9.03 3.23 19.28
N THR A 251 -9.63 2.37 18.47
CA THR A 251 -10.41 1.23 18.95
C THR A 251 -9.65 -0.06 18.66
N ILE A 252 -9.06 -0.65 19.69
CA ILE A 252 -8.34 -1.91 19.59
C ILE A 252 -9.07 -2.93 20.46
N VAL A 253 -9.66 -3.95 19.84
CA VAL A 253 -10.45 -4.99 20.53
C VAL A 253 -9.88 -6.36 20.16
N ASP A 254 -9.66 -7.19 21.18
CA ASP A 254 -9.13 -8.55 21.04
C ASP A 254 -7.81 -8.63 20.26
N ALA A 255 -6.94 -7.65 20.44
CA ALA A 255 -5.60 -7.65 19.85
C ALA A 255 -4.60 -8.37 20.75
N VAL A 256 -3.76 -9.22 20.15
CA VAL A 256 -2.62 -9.86 20.84
C VAL A 256 -1.37 -9.01 20.65
N TRP A 257 -0.70 -8.66 21.73
CA TRP A 257 0.53 -7.85 21.72
C TRP A 257 1.70 -8.68 22.22
N ASN A 258 2.64 -9.01 21.36
CA ASN A 258 3.85 -9.73 21.75
C ASN A 258 5.08 -8.97 21.24
N ARG A 259 6.07 -8.70 22.08
CA ARG A 259 7.30 -7.99 21.67
C ARG A 259 7.05 -6.61 21.06
N ALA A 260 5.92 -5.98 21.38
CA ALA A 260 5.59 -4.66 20.87
C ALA A 260 6.33 -3.58 21.66
N SER A 261 6.88 -2.59 20.97
CA SER A 261 7.63 -1.48 21.58
C SER A 261 6.99 -0.14 21.25
N PHE A 262 6.61 0.61 22.29
CA PHE A 262 6.12 1.98 22.24
C PHE A 262 7.18 2.90 22.83
N ILE A 263 7.70 3.83 22.05
CA ILE A 263 8.81 4.72 22.43
C ILE A 263 8.42 6.16 22.11
N ASP A 264 8.65 7.08 23.05
CA ASP A 264 8.37 8.52 22.87
C ASP A 264 6.94 8.82 22.37
N SER A 265 5.96 8.01 22.79
CA SER A 265 4.61 7.99 22.21
C SER A 265 3.54 8.56 23.15
N GLN A 266 2.53 9.22 22.58
CA GLN A 266 1.33 9.68 23.31
C GLN A 266 0.23 8.63 23.18
N ILE A 267 -0.18 8.06 24.31
CA ILE A 267 -1.21 7.02 24.37
C ILE A 267 -2.41 7.59 25.11
N ALA A 268 -3.51 7.80 24.39
CA ALA A 268 -4.73 8.33 24.97
C ALA A 268 -5.99 7.57 24.53
N ASP A 269 -6.97 7.48 25.45
CA ASP A 269 -8.30 6.88 25.18
C ASP A 269 -8.25 5.42 24.71
N LEU A 270 -7.27 4.65 25.19
CA LEU A 270 -7.05 3.28 24.75
C LEU A 270 -7.31 2.26 25.86
N VAL A 271 -7.91 1.12 25.48
CA VAL A 271 -8.08 -0.04 26.35
C VAL A 271 -7.21 -1.19 25.83
N PHE A 272 -6.24 -1.62 26.64
CA PHE A 272 -5.46 -2.83 26.40
C PHE A 272 -6.16 -4.04 27.04
N THR A 273 -6.33 -5.11 26.29
CA THR A 273 -6.90 -6.39 26.74
C THR A 273 -6.02 -7.54 26.27
N GLY A 274 -6.17 -8.73 26.88
CA GLY A 274 -5.42 -9.93 26.45
C GLY A 274 -3.98 -9.96 26.98
N THR A 275 -3.14 -10.80 26.37
CA THR A 275 -1.74 -10.96 26.79
C THR A 275 -0.86 -9.90 26.14
N LEU A 276 -0.08 -9.23 26.99
CA LEU A 276 1.07 -8.42 26.61
C LEU A 276 2.32 -9.17 27.09
N ASP A 277 3.03 -9.82 26.16
CA ASP A 277 4.27 -10.55 26.46
C ASP A 277 5.47 -9.82 25.85
N GLU A 278 6.55 -9.68 26.60
CA GLU A 278 7.79 -9.02 26.18
C GLU A 278 7.58 -7.59 25.62
N CYS A 279 6.56 -6.85 26.09
CA CYS A 279 6.22 -5.52 25.58
C CYS A 279 6.99 -4.39 26.29
N TYR A 280 7.28 -3.31 25.58
CA TYR A 280 8.05 -2.18 26.11
C TYR A 280 7.31 -0.86 25.92
N PHE A 281 7.21 -0.07 26.98
CA PHE A 281 6.71 1.30 26.99
C PHE A 281 7.80 2.23 27.55
N GLU A 282 8.47 2.97 26.68
CA GLU A 282 9.56 3.89 27.06
C GLU A 282 9.22 5.34 26.70
N ASN A 283 9.48 6.28 27.62
CA ASN A 283 9.25 7.72 27.42
C ASN A 283 7.81 8.07 26.96
N CYS A 284 6.85 7.23 27.28
CA CYS A 284 5.45 7.39 26.90
C CYS A 284 4.69 8.27 27.89
N ALA A 285 3.62 8.89 27.39
CA ALA A 285 2.64 9.59 28.19
C ALA A 285 1.27 8.92 28.05
N PHE A 286 0.58 8.76 29.17
CA PHE A 286 -0.69 8.03 29.25
C PHE A 286 -1.82 8.96 29.71
N THR A 287 -2.89 9.02 28.92
CA THR A 287 -4.09 9.82 29.23
C THR A 287 -5.36 8.99 29.03
N ARG A 288 -6.13 8.72 30.09
CA ARG A 288 -7.35 7.89 30.01
C ARG A 288 -7.11 6.49 29.43
N VAL A 289 -5.96 5.89 29.75
CA VAL A 289 -5.59 4.53 29.32
C VAL A 289 -6.02 3.50 30.37
N THR A 290 -6.59 2.39 29.92
CA THR A 290 -7.03 1.29 30.80
C THR A 290 -6.45 -0.04 30.31
N PHE A 291 -5.87 -0.83 31.20
CA PHE A 291 -5.63 -2.26 30.98
C PHE A 291 -6.80 -3.00 31.65
N ARG A 292 -7.46 -3.89 30.91
CA ARG A 292 -8.63 -4.63 31.39
C ARG A 292 -8.51 -6.09 31.00
N ASN A 293 -8.70 -7.02 31.96
CA ASN A 293 -8.60 -8.46 31.71
C ASN A 293 -7.29 -8.81 30.95
N ALA A 294 -6.21 -8.10 31.29
CA ALA A 294 -4.94 -8.17 30.58
C ALA A 294 -3.90 -8.91 31.43
N THR A 295 -3.08 -9.73 30.77
CA THR A 295 -1.96 -10.46 31.38
C THR A 295 -0.66 -9.83 30.91
N LEU A 296 0.08 -9.20 31.81
CA LEU A 296 1.32 -8.47 31.53
C LEU A 296 2.53 -9.32 31.95
N ILE A 297 3.19 -9.93 30.97
CA ILE A 297 4.38 -10.76 31.17
C ILE A 297 5.57 -10.07 30.51
N ASN A 298 6.70 -10.01 31.20
CA ASN A 298 7.93 -9.35 30.76
C ASN A 298 7.64 -7.97 30.14
N THR A 299 6.72 -7.21 30.73
CA THR A 299 6.25 -5.94 30.18
C THR A 299 6.87 -4.78 30.95
N PHE A 300 7.62 -3.93 30.26
CA PHE A 300 8.46 -2.92 30.89
C PHE A 300 7.90 -1.52 30.68
N PHE A 301 7.89 -0.72 31.77
CA PHE A 301 7.50 0.68 31.76
C PHE A 301 8.67 1.54 32.23
N LYS A 302 9.40 2.16 31.29
CA LYS A 302 10.65 2.88 31.58
C LYS A 302 10.52 4.37 31.26
N ASN A 303 11.02 5.23 32.15
CA ASN A 303 11.10 6.69 31.95
C ASN A 303 9.77 7.37 31.57
N ASN A 304 8.64 6.80 31.99
CA ASN A 304 7.31 7.31 31.66
C ASN A 304 6.90 8.43 32.63
N LYS A 305 6.37 9.55 32.11
CA LYS A 305 6.13 10.78 32.89
C LYS A 305 5.12 10.59 34.04
N ASN A 306 4.08 9.77 33.86
CA ASN A 306 3.05 9.57 34.90
C ASN A 306 2.24 8.28 34.71
N LEU A 307 2.60 7.20 35.41
CA LEU A 307 1.85 5.94 35.37
C LEU A 307 0.58 5.95 36.23
N LYS A 308 0.38 6.93 37.12
CA LYS A 308 -0.82 7.02 38.00
C LYS A 308 -2.13 7.18 37.22
N ARG A 309 -2.04 7.63 35.98
CA ARG A 309 -3.21 7.85 35.11
C ARG A 309 -3.67 6.59 34.40
N ILE A 310 -2.88 5.52 34.48
CA ILE A 310 -3.24 4.22 33.92
C ILE A 310 -4.16 3.52 34.92
N ARG A 311 -5.28 3.00 34.42
CA ARG A 311 -6.18 2.14 35.22
C ARG A 311 -5.91 0.68 34.88
N PHE A 312 -5.83 -0.16 35.91
CA PHE A 312 -5.78 -1.61 35.76
C PHE A 312 -7.04 -2.22 36.36
N ILE A 313 -7.73 -3.06 35.60
CA ILE A 313 -9.00 -3.70 36.00
C ILE A 313 -8.89 -5.19 35.70
N ASP A 314 -8.96 -6.02 36.74
CA ASP A 314 -8.90 -7.48 36.64
C ASP A 314 -7.69 -7.98 35.82
N CYS A 315 -6.54 -7.35 36.04
CA CYS A 315 -5.29 -7.66 35.37
C CYS A 315 -4.47 -8.70 36.14
N GLN A 316 -3.57 -9.34 35.41
CA GLN A 316 -2.51 -10.15 35.99
C GLN A 316 -1.15 -9.63 35.52
N ALA A 317 -0.11 -9.73 36.34
CA ALA A 317 1.26 -9.39 35.95
C ALA A 317 2.28 -10.34 36.58
N ASP A 318 3.41 -10.58 35.91
CA ASP A 318 4.55 -11.19 36.59
C ASP A 318 5.12 -10.25 37.68
N ARG A 319 5.94 -10.82 38.58
CA ARG A 319 6.49 -10.07 39.71
C ARG A 319 7.39 -8.90 39.29
N MET A 320 8.16 -9.05 38.23
CA MET A 320 9.06 -8.00 37.75
C MET A 320 8.26 -6.82 37.20
N THR A 321 7.31 -7.09 36.30
CA THR A 321 6.38 -6.11 35.73
C THR A 321 5.59 -5.38 36.83
N PHE A 322 5.07 -6.12 37.82
CA PHE A 322 4.32 -5.55 38.94
C PHE A 322 5.15 -4.56 39.76
N GLU A 323 6.40 -4.91 40.09
CA GLU A 323 7.28 -4.02 40.86
C GLU A 323 7.68 -2.76 40.07
N PHE A 324 7.93 -2.88 38.76
CA PHE A 324 8.18 -1.70 37.92
C PHE A 324 7.01 -0.72 37.94
N LEU A 325 5.78 -1.22 37.79
CA LEU A 325 4.56 -0.40 37.85
C LEU A 325 4.42 0.30 39.21
N LYS A 326 4.65 -0.45 40.30
CA LYS A 326 4.58 0.07 41.67
C LYS A 326 5.63 1.15 41.94
N GLN A 327 6.88 0.95 41.51
CA GLN A 327 7.96 1.95 41.61
C GLN A 327 7.64 3.21 40.81
N GLY A 328 7.05 3.05 39.62
CA GLY A 328 6.50 4.14 38.80
C GLY A 328 5.24 4.78 39.38
N LYS A 329 4.83 4.39 40.59
CA LYS A 329 3.67 4.90 41.34
C LYS A 329 2.33 4.65 40.66
N ALA A 330 2.20 3.64 39.81
CA ALA A 330 0.92 3.23 39.23
C ALA A 330 -0.06 2.73 40.32
N ASP A 331 -1.38 2.84 40.09
CA ASP A 331 -2.37 2.18 40.94
C ASP A 331 -2.48 0.71 40.54
N VAL A 332 -1.83 -0.16 41.32
CA VAL A 332 -1.74 -1.60 41.04
C VAL A 332 -2.83 -2.43 41.73
N LYS A 333 -3.85 -1.81 42.33
CA LYS A 333 -4.91 -2.55 43.07
C LYS A 333 -5.68 -3.55 42.21
N GLY A 334 -5.87 -3.25 40.93
CA GLY A 334 -6.52 -4.14 39.97
C GLY A 334 -5.60 -5.17 39.34
N ILE A 335 -4.37 -5.35 39.84
CA ILE A 335 -3.40 -6.30 39.32
C ILE A 335 -3.15 -7.41 40.34
N THR A 336 -3.29 -8.65 39.90
CA THR A 336 -2.89 -9.86 40.65
C THR A 336 -1.57 -10.41 40.10
N LEU A 337 -0.78 -11.08 40.94
CA LEU A 337 0.47 -11.70 40.48
C LEU A 337 0.18 -13.02 39.76
N VAL A 338 0.77 -13.22 38.59
CA VAL A 338 0.77 -14.51 37.90
C VAL A 338 1.73 -15.43 38.63
N THR A 339 1.25 -16.59 39.09
CA THR A 339 2.11 -17.64 39.60
C THR A 339 2.92 -18.23 38.44
N PRO A 340 4.26 -18.36 38.56
CA PRO A 340 5.05 -18.96 37.50
C PRO A 340 4.55 -20.38 37.24
N LYS A 341 4.19 -20.69 35.99
CA LYS A 341 4.06 -22.08 35.55
C LYS A 341 5.45 -22.70 35.69
N GLY A 342 5.56 -23.73 36.53
CA GLY A 342 6.82 -24.28 37.04
C GLY A 342 7.97 -24.28 36.02
N GLY A 343 9.04 -23.57 36.37
CA GLY A 343 10.36 -23.84 35.82
C GLY A 343 10.90 -25.07 36.51
N ASN A 344 11.23 -26.11 35.74
CA ASN A 344 12.09 -27.18 36.22
C ASN A 344 13.45 -26.57 36.59
N GLU A 345 13.97 -27.06 37.70
CA GLU A 345 15.30 -26.78 38.27
C GLU A 345 16.45 -26.98 37.27
#